data_AF-A0A7N0T9E4-F1
#
_entry.id   AF-A0A7N0T9E4-F1
#
_cell.length_a   1.000
_cell.length_b   1.000
_cell.length_c   1.000
_cell.angle_alpha   90.00
_cell.angle_beta   90.00
_cell.angle_gamma   90.00
#
_symmetry.space_group_name_H-M   'P 1'
#
loop_
_entity.id
_entity.type
_entity.pdbx_description
1 polymer ?
#
loop_
_entity_poly.entity_id
_entity_poly.type
_entity_poly.pdbx_seq_one_letter_code
_entity_poly.pdbx_strand_id
1 'polypeptide(L)'
;MAVAVRGGRGGHSSPIRNLFTYRIFISALFTLLFVATLSVIFTSNPSTPHRQSVTGNAYVQRTYLALNSDPLNTRLDLIHKQATDHLTLVNAYASYARKLKLEIARQLMMFEDMASTFAQLTMKDNYKTALFDPEVAVDDDVLRQFEKEVKDKVKTARTMVAEAKESYDNQLKIQKLKDTIFAVNELFIKAKKNGAFASMVAAKSIPKSLHCLAMRLVEERVAHPHKYREEEPKPEFEDPALYHYAIFSGNVIAVSVVVNSAVKNAEEPWKHVFHIVTDRMNVAAMKVWFRMRPVEGGAYVEVKAVEDFTFINSSYSPVLRQLEKEKYDSESMGDNAAKDSHDVKLRDPKYFSMLNHLRFYLPEMYPKLHQILLLDDDVVVQKDLTELWNIDLDGKVNGAVETCFGSFHRYSQYLNFSHPSIRDKLNPKACAWAYGMNIFDLDAWRREKCTDQYHYWQNMNENGDLWKSGALPLGLLTFYTSTKSLEKSWHVLGLGYNPSISMDQINKAAVIHFNGNMKPWLDIAMSQYKNLWTKYVDNDMEFVQMCNFGL
;
A
#
# COMPACT_ATOMS: atom_id res chain seq x y z
N MET A 1 71.56 6.47 -0.65
CA MET A 1 72.44 5.28 -0.69
C MET A 1 72.78 4.89 0.75
N ALA A 2 72.93 3.57 0.99
CA ALA A 2 73.58 2.90 2.14
C ALA A 2 72.88 2.86 3.52
N VAL A 3 71.98 1.88 3.67
CA VAL A 3 71.95 0.72 4.61
C VAL A 3 72.90 0.75 5.84
N ALA A 4 72.39 0.52 7.07
CA ALA A 4 72.50 -0.76 7.83
C ALA A 4 72.23 -0.69 9.37
N VAL A 5 71.67 -1.80 9.90
CA VAL A 5 71.80 -2.41 11.26
C VAL A 5 70.80 -2.10 12.41
N ARG A 6 69.89 -3.09 12.61
CA ARG A 6 69.49 -3.84 13.83
C ARG A 6 69.70 -3.25 15.25
N GLY A 7 68.63 -3.32 16.06
CA GLY A 7 68.71 -3.75 17.47
C GLY A 7 67.66 -3.19 18.45
N GLY A 8 66.81 -4.06 19.02
CA GLY A 8 66.44 -3.98 20.45
C GLY A 8 65.11 -3.34 20.90
N ARG A 9 64.12 -4.21 21.18
CA ARG A 9 63.10 -4.22 22.28
C ARG A 9 62.79 -2.92 23.07
N GLY A 10 61.48 -2.65 23.20
CA GLY A 10 60.88 -1.94 24.35
C GLY A 10 59.44 -1.50 24.07
N GLY A 11 58.45 -2.24 24.57
CA GLY A 11 57.02 -1.96 24.36
C GLY A 11 56.51 -0.75 25.13
N HIS A 12 55.32 -0.26 24.75
CA HIS A 12 54.23 0.27 25.61
C HIS A 12 53.00 0.50 24.72
N SER A 13 51.97 -0.35 24.84
CA SER A 13 50.70 -0.23 24.11
C SER A 13 49.68 0.58 24.92
N SER A 14 49.19 1.68 24.34
CA SER A 14 48.19 2.58 24.93
C SER A 14 46.76 1.99 24.95
N PRO A 15 45.91 2.31 25.96
CA PRO A 15 44.59 1.71 26.18
C PRO A 15 43.42 2.36 25.42
N ILE A 16 43.68 3.25 24.46
CA ILE A 16 42.64 4.17 23.92
C ILE A 16 41.83 3.56 22.77
N ARG A 17 42.28 2.45 22.16
CA ARG A 17 41.63 1.86 20.98
C ARG A 17 40.42 0.97 21.30
N ASN A 18 40.22 0.57 22.56
CA ASN A 18 39.13 -0.32 22.99
C ASN A 18 37.82 0.40 23.37
N LEU A 19 37.84 1.73 23.55
CA LEU A 19 36.65 2.49 23.94
C LEU A 19 35.74 2.85 22.76
N PHE A 20 36.30 3.03 21.55
CA PHE A 20 35.53 3.41 20.36
C PHE A 20 34.78 2.23 19.72
N THR A 21 35.33 1.02 19.77
CA THR A 21 34.69 -0.20 19.26
C THR A 21 33.48 -0.61 20.11
N TYR A 22 33.52 -0.37 21.42
CA TYR A 22 32.44 -0.72 22.34
C TYR A 22 31.18 0.14 22.13
N ARG A 23 31.32 1.43 21.82
CA ARG A 23 30.18 2.34 21.56
C ARG A 23 29.45 2.02 20.25
N ILE A 24 30.18 1.63 19.21
CA ILE A 24 29.61 1.23 17.92
C ILE A 24 28.84 -0.10 18.06
N PHE A 25 29.38 -1.03 18.84
CA PHE A 25 28.75 -2.33 19.09
C PHE A 25 27.46 -2.21 19.90
N ILE A 26 27.45 -1.34 20.92
CA ILE A 26 26.26 -1.04 21.72
C ILE A 26 25.19 -0.37 20.86
N SER A 27 25.56 0.60 20.02
CA SER A 27 24.62 1.26 19.12
C SER A 27 24.00 0.27 18.14
N ALA A 28 24.78 -0.62 17.51
CA ALA A 28 24.27 -1.64 16.60
C ALA A 28 23.34 -2.65 17.30
N LEU A 29 23.64 -3.01 18.55
CA LEU A 29 22.82 -3.92 19.35
C LEU A 29 21.46 -3.30 19.71
N PHE A 30 21.43 -2.00 20.06
CA PHE A 30 20.19 -1.29 20.32
C PHE A 30 19.34 -1.12 19.05
N THR A 31 19.95 -0.88 17.90
CA THR A 31 19.23 -0.79 16.61
C THR A 31 18.62 -2.15 16.22
N LEU A 32 19.36 -3.26 16.43
CA LEU A 32 18.85 -4.61 16.20
C LEU A 32 17.72 -4.99 17.16
N LEU A 33 17.83 -4.62 18.45
CA LEU A 33 16.76 -4.80 19.44
C LEU A 33 15.50 -4.01 19.07
N PHE A 34 15.65 -2.78 18.59
CA PHE A 34 14.53 -1.94 18.14
C PHE A 34 13.80 -2.56 16.94
N VAL A 35 14.54 -3.09 15.96
CA VAL A 35 13.97 -3.78 14.79
C VAL A 35 13.30 -5.11 15.17
N ALA A 36 13.88 -5.86 16.10
CA ALA A 36 13.27 -7.09 16.62
C ALA A 36 11.97 -6.82 17.39
N THR A 37 11.91 -5.75 18.19
CA THR A 37 10.69 -5.35 18.91
C THR A 37 9.58 -4.89 17.96
N LEU A 38 9.92 -4.18 16.87
CA LEU A 38 8.94 -3.83 15.84
C LEU A 38 8.39 -5.09 15.16
N SER A 39 9.24 -6.09 14.91
CA SER A 39 8.84 -7.31 14.20
C SER A 39 7.82 -8.14 14.98
N VAL A 40 7.93 -8.20 16.31
CA VAL A 40 7.01 -8.96 17.19
C VAL A 40 5.65 -8.26 17.32
N ILE A 41 5.61 -6.93 17.31
CA ILE A 41 4.37 -6.14 17.36
C ILE A 41 3.50 -6.38 16.10
N PHE A 42 4.13 -6.67 14.95
CA PHE A 42 3.41 -6.89 13.69
C PHE A 42 3.06 -8.36 13.39
N THR A 43 3.46 -9.34 14.23
CA THR A 43 3.26 -10.77 13.93
C THR A 43 2.42 -11.57 14.94
N SER A 44 1.93 -10.99 16.03
CA SER A 44 1.12 -11.73 17.00
C SER A 44 -0.36 -11.81 16.60
N ASN A 45 -0.73 -12.88 15.89
CA ASN A 45 -2.10 -13.41 15.86
C ASN A 45 -2.37 -14.18 17.17
N PRO A 46 -3.45 -13.92 17.92
CA PRO A 46 -3.77 -14.71 19.10
C PRO A 46 -4.60 -15.94 18.69
N SER A 47 -4.02 -17.13 18.82
CA SER A 47 -4.77 -18.39 18.83
C SER A 47 -4.87 -18.91 20.26
N THR A 48 -6.07 -18.95 20.81
CA THR A 48 -6.39 -19.66 22.07
C THR A 48 -7.61 -20.57 21.85
N PRO A 49 -7.57 -21.84 22.31
CA PRO A 49 -8.73 -22.72 22.27
C PRO A 49 -9.49 -22.63 23.61
N HIS A 50 -10.74 -22.18 23.59
CA HIS A 50 -11.72 -22.60 24.59
C HIS A 50 -13.14 -22.44 24.05
N ARG A 51 -13.87 -23.57 24.05
CA ARG A 51 -15.33 -23.64 23.84
C ARG A 51 -16.03 -22.93 25.00
N GLN A 52 -16.81 -21.89 24.69
CA GLN A 52 -17.99 -21.51 25.46
C GLN A 52 -19.01 -20.80 24.54
N SER A 53 -20.28 -21.02 24.85
CA SER A 53 -21.48 -20.73 24.08
C SER A 53 -21.63 -19.28 23.64
N VAL A 54 -22.17 -19.11 22.43
CA VAL A 54 -22.45 -17.87 21.71
C VAL A 54 -23.55 -17.05 22.41
N THR A 55 -23.24 -15.79 22.75
CA THR A 55 -24.19 -14.66 22.70
C THR A 55 -23.41 -13.40 22.26
N GLY A 56 -23.92 -12.73 21.21
CA GLY A 56 -23.18 -11.74 20.41
C GLY A 56 -23.13 -10.33 20.99
N ASN A 57 -22.50 -10.12 22.14
CA ASN A 57 -22.36 -8.78 22.74
C ASN A 57 -20.93 -8.40 23.22
N ALA A 58 -19.93 -9.25 23.01
CA ALA A 58 -18.58 -9.02 23.56
C ALA A 58 -17.79 -7.89 22.88
N TYR A 59 -18.13 -7.53 21.62
CA TYR A 59 -17.43 -6.48 20.88
C TYR A 59 -17.94 -5.08 21.25
N VAL A 60 -19.27 -4.93 21.40
CA VAL A 60 -19.93 -3.66 21.77
C VAL A 60 -19.55 -3.22 23.19
N GLN A 61 -19.35 -4.17 24.10
CA GLN A 61 -18.97 -3.87 25.48
C GLN A 61 -17.50 -3.42 25.63
N ARG A 62 -16.61 -3.79 24.70
CA ARG A 62 -15.22 -3.28 24.68
C ARG A 62 -15.12 -1.85 24.14
N THR A 63 -15.96 -1.48 23.18
CA THR A 63 -15.93 -0.15 22.57
C THR A 63 -16.58 0.91 23.47
N TYR A 64 -17.63 0.56 24.22
CA TYR A 64 -18.26 1.48 25.19
C TYR A 64 -17.38 1.76 26.42
N LEU A 65 -16.54 0.81 26.84
CA LEU A 65 -15.57 1.02 27.93
C LEU A 65 -14.34 1.84 27.50
N ALA A 66 -14.03 1.90 26.21
CA ALA A 66 -12.92 2.69 25.67
C ALA A 66 -13.28 4.18 25.48
N LEU A 67 -14.57 4.52 25.38
CA LEU A 67 -15.02 5.92 25.29
C LEU A 67 -15.11 6.62 26.66
N ASN A 68 -15.20 5.83 27.74
CA ASN A 68 -15.29 6.30 29.13
C ASN A 68 -14.01 6.02 29.95
N SER A 69 -12.95 5.50 29.33
CA SER A 69 -11.70 5.24 30.05
C SER A 69 -10.87 6.52 30.13
N ASP A 70 -10.54 6.90 31.37
CA ASP A 70 -9.65 8.03 31.65
C ASP A 70 -8.36 7.89 30.81
N PRO A 71 -8.00 8.89 29.98
CA PRO A 71 -6.79 8.86 29.15
C PRO A 71 -5.51 8.64 29.96
N LEU A 72 -5.51 8.94 31.27
CA LEU A 72 -4.42 8.63 32.17
C LEU A 72 -4.34 7.15 32.52
N ASN A 73 -5.49 6.48 32.73
CA ASN A 73 -5.55 5.05 33.03
C ASN A 73 -5.18 4.20 31.82
N THR A 74 -5.62 4.58 30.62
CA THR A 74 -5.20 3.87 29.39
C THR A 74 -3.69 4.02 29.13
N ARG A 75 -3.13 5.21 29.38
CA ARG A 75 -1.68 5.44 29.31
C ARG A 75 -0.93 4.62 30.39
N LEU A 76 -1.46 4.54 31.61
CA LEU A 76 -0.89 3.74 32.69
C LEU A 76 -0.91 2.24 32.34
N ASP A 77 -1.99 1.72 31.79
CA ASP A 77 -2.12 0.33 31.33
C ASP A 77 -1.13 0.01 30.20
N LEU A 78 -0.95 0.93 29.25
CA LEU A 78 0.04 0.81 28.19
C LEU A 78 1.47 0.75 28.76
N ILE A 79 1.80 1.62 29.72
CA ILE A 79 3.11 1.61 30.40
C ILE A 79 3.30 0.32 31.20
N HIS A 80 2.28 -0.12 31.94
CA HIS A 80 2.33 -1.35 32.73
C HIS A 80 2.53 -2.58 31.85
N LYS A 81 1.80 -2.65 30.73
CA LYS A 81 1.96 -3.69 29.72
C LYS A 81 3.36 -3.66 29.12
N GLN A 82 3.86 -2.50 28.73
CA GLN A 82 5.23 -2.34 28.22
C GLN A 82 6.28 -2.81 29.25
N ALA A 83 6.12 -2.46 30.54
CA ALA A 83 7.02 -2.90 31.60
C ALA A 83 6.98 -4.42 31.80
N THR A 84 5.79 -5.02 31.75
CA THR A 84 5.59 -6.46 31.87
C THR A 84 6.20 -7.21 30.68
N ASP A 85 6.00 -6.70 29.46
CA ASP A 85 6.59 -7.25 28.24
C ASP A 85 8.13 -7.18 28.31
N HIS A 86 8.71 -6.07 28.77
CA HIS A 86 10.15 -5.99 28.98
C HIS A 86 10.66 -6.90 30.10
N LEU A 87 9.92 -7.09 31.19
CA LEU A 87 10.27 -8.02 32.26
C LEU A 87 10.33 -9.47 31.75
N THR A 88 9.33 -9.88 30.95
CA THR A 88 9.32 -11.23 30.35
C THR A 88 10.48 -11.41 29.38
N LEU A 89 10.80 -10.40 28.57
CA LEU A 89 11.96 -10.40 27.68
C LEU A 89 13.27 -10.58 28.46
N VAL A 90 13.49 -9.79 29.51
CA VAL A 90 14.69 -9.88 30.36
C VAL A 90 14.80 -11.27 31.00
N ASN A 91 13.70 -11.83 31.51
CA ASN A 91 13.69 -13.16 32.08
C ASN A 91 13.99 -14.26 31.05
N ALA A 92 13.49 -14.13 29.82
CA ALA A 92 13.79 -15.05 28.73
C ALA A 92 15.28 -15.02 28.35
N TYR A 93 15.88 -13.82 28.21
CA TYR A 93 17.31 -13.69 27.97
C TYR A 93 18.15 -14.20 29.13
N ALA A 94 17.74 -13.96 30.37
CA ALA A 94 18.41 -14.50 31.54
C ALA A 94 18.39 -16.04 31.56
N SER A 95 17.25 -16.65 31.21
CA SER A 95 17.13 -18.10 31.06
C SER A 95 18.04 -18.65 29.95
N TYR A 96 18.07 -17.99 28.79
CA TYR A 96 18.94 -18.36 27.68
C TYR A 96 20.43 -18.26 28.06
N ALA A 97 20.84 -17.18 28.72
CA ALA A 97 22.20 -17.00 29.22
C ALA A 97 22.60 -18.08 30.23
N ARG A 98 21.69 -18.46 31.15
CA ARG A 98 21.91 -19.57 32.08
C ARG A 98 22.10 -20.89 31.35
N LYS A 99 21.24 -21.20 30.38
CA LYS A 99 21.34 -22.42 29.57
C LYS A 99 22.68 -22.48 28.82
N LEU A 100 23.08 -21.38 28.17
CA LEU A 100 24.35 -21.31 27.44
C LEU A 100 25.55 -21.51 28.38
N LYS A 101 25.54 -20.89 29.56
CA LYS A 101 26.60 -21.08 30.57
C LYS A 101 26.71 -22.54 31.01
N LEU A 102 25.58 -23.20 31.28
CA LEU A 102 25.56 -24.61 31.68
C LEU A 102 26.10 -25.53 30.57
N GLU A 103 25.72 -25.28 29.31
CA GLU A 103 26.20 -26.10 28.19
C GLU A 103 27.72 -25.95 28.00
N ILE A 104 28.24 -24.72 28.08
CA ILE A 104 29.69 -24.46 27.98
C ILE A 104 30.44 -25.12 29.15
N ALA A 105 29.92 -25.02 30.38
CA ALA A 105 30.53 -25.66 31.55
C ALA A 105 30.55 -27.19 31.42
N ARG A 106 29.45 -27.79 30.93
CA ARG A 106 29.35 -29.23 30.66
C ARG A 106 30.38 -29.66 29.62
N GLN A 107 30.49 -28.94 28.51
CA GLN A 107 31.47 -29.21 27.47
C GLN A 107 32.91 -29.12 28.01
N LEU A 108 33.23 -28.11 28.83
CA LEU A 108 34.55 -27.95 29.44
C LEU A 108 34.91 -29.16 30.32
N MET A 109 34.01 -29.58 31.22
CA MET A 109 34.23 -30.74 32.08
C MET A 109 34.47 -32.02 31.27
N MET A 110 33.71 -32.22 30.18
CA MET A 110 33.91 -33.38 29.31
C MET A 110 35.30 -33.38 28.65
N PHE A 111 35.80 -32.22 28.21
CA PHE A 111 37.15 -32.11 27.64
C PHE A 111 38.25 -32.34 28.68
N GLU A 112 38.09 -31.81 29.89
CA GLU A 112 39.03 -32.03 31.00
C GLU A 112 39.09 -33.50 31.42
N ASP A 113 37.95 -34.18 31.53
CA ASP A 113 37.87 -35.61 31.83
C ASP A 113 38.54 -36.47 30.74
N MET A 114 38.32 -36.13 29.47
CA MET A 114 38.98 -36.81 28.35
C MET A 114 40.50 -36.61 28.39
N ALA A 115 40.97 -35.39 28.67
CA ALA A 115 42.40 -35.10 28.81
C ALA A 115 43.04 -35.87 29.99
N SER A 116 42.35 -35.92 31.13
CA SER A 116 42.75 -36.71 32.29
C SER A 116 42.83 -38.20 31.97
N THR A 117 41.84 -38.73 31.22
CA THR A 117 41.82 -40.13 30.77
C THR A 117 43.04 -40.47 29.91
N PHE A 118 43.42 -39.58 28.98
CA PHE A 118 44.63 -39.77 28.16
C PHE A 118 45.91 -39.74 29.01
N ALA A 119 46.01 -38.81 29.96
CA ALA A 119 47.16 -38.73 30.86
C ALA A 119 47.29 -39.99 31.74
N GLN A 120 46.17 -40.47 32.29
CA GLN A 120 46.13 -41.69 33.10
C GLN A 120 46.50 -42.94 32.29
N LEU A 121 46.07 -43.03 31.01
CA LEU A 121 46.46 -44.12 30.12
C LEU A 121 47.98 -44.22 29.95
N THR A 122 48.67 -43.09 29.83
CA THR A 122 50.15 -43.07 29.74
C THR A 122 50.86 -43.34 31.06
N MET A 123 50.16 -43.18 32.19
CA MET A 123 50.73 -43.33 33.54
C MET A 123 50.39 -44.67 34.21
N LYS A 124 49.55 -45.51 33.60
CA LYS A 124 49.26 -46.86 34.11
C LYS A 124 50.56 -47.66 34.25
N ASP A 125 50.83 -48.16 35.45
CA ASP A 125 52.09 -48.85 35.78
C ASP A 125 52.39 -50.00 34.81
N ASN A 126 51.38 -50.79 34.43
CA ASN A 126 51.51 -51.87 33.45
C ASN A 126 52.04 -51.43 32.08
N TYR A 127 51.65 -50.24 31.59
CA TYR A 127 52.15 -49.70 30.33
C TYR A 127 53.49 -48.99 30.51
N LYS A 128 53.66 -48.31 31.64
CA LYS A 128 54.90 -47.59 31.98
C LYS A 128 56.10 -48.51 32.06
N THR A 129 55.98 -49.65 32.75
CA THR A 129 57.07 -50.61 32.92
C THR A 129 57.29 -51.51 31.70
N ALA A 130 56.23 -51.82 30.94
CA ALA A 130 56.32 -52.74 29.80
C ALA A 130 56.59 -52.08 28.44
N LEU A 131 56.26 -50.79 28.26
CA LEU A 131 56.36 -50.09 26.97
C LEU A 131 57.29 -48.86 27.00
N PHE A 132 57.53 -48.25 28.17
CA PHE A 132 58.23 -46.96 28.28
C PHE A 132 59.53 -47.01 29.11
N ASP A 133 59.93 -48.19 29.60
CA ASP A 133 61.21 -48.40 30.28
C ASP A 133 62.30 -48.77 29.25
N PRO A 134 63.38 -47.98 29.11
CA PRO A 134 64.43 -48.24 28.12
C PRO A 134 65.23 -49.53 28.36
N GLU A 135 65.12 -50.16 29.54
CA GLU A 135 65.86 -51.38 29.89
C GLU A 135 65.06 -52.68 29.61
N VAL A 136 63.78 -52.59 29.21
CA VAL A 136 62.86 -53.74 29.04
C VAL A 136 62.44 -53.93 27.58
N ALA A 137 62.45 -55.18 27.09
CA ALA A 137 61.94 -55.50 25.76
C ALA A 137 60.41 -55.39 25.72
N VAL A 138 59.89 -54.67 24.71
CA VAL A 138 58.46 -54.39 24.53
C VAL A 138 57.65 -55.68 24.34
N ASP A 139 56.61 -55.87 25.14
CA ASP A 139 55.65 -56.97 25.03
C ASP A 139 54.59 -56.66 23.95
N ASP A 140 54.49 -57.51 22.91
CA ASP A 140 53.58 -57.34 21.76
C ASP A 140 52.10 -57.40 22.17
N ASP A 141 51.75 -58.21 23.18
CA ASP A 141 50.36 -58.35 23.62
C ASP A 141 49.92 -57.11 24.43
N VAL A 142 50.82 -56.58 25.26
CA VAL A 142 50.60 -55.33 26.01
C VAL A 142 50.54 -54.13 25.07
N LEU A 143 51.36 -54.11 24.02
CA LEU A 143 51.34 -53.08 22.98
C LEU A 143 50.02 -53.08 22.22
N ARG A 144 49.53 -54.25 21.77
CA ARG A 144 48.22 -54.36 21.09
C ARG A 144 47.05 -53.91 21.95
N GLN A 145 47.09 -54.20 23.26
CA GLN A 145 46.06 -53.74 24.18
C GLN A 145 46.10 -52.21 24.35
N PHE A 146 47.29 -51.63 24.51
CA PHE A 146 47.47 -50.19 24.58
C PHE A 146 47.00 -49.49 23.30
N GLU A 147 47.36 -50.01 22.12
CA GLU A 147 46.91 -49.48 20.83
C GLU A 147 45.39 -49.48 20.70
N LYS A 148 44.72 -50.55 21.13
CA LYS A 148 43.25 -50.64 21.11
C LYS A 148 42.61 -49.60 22.04
N GLU A 149 43.08 -49.49 23.29
CA GLU A 149 42.56 -48.51 24.26
C GLU A 149 42.77 -47.07 23.77
N VAL A 150 43.96 -46.75 23.23
CA VAL A 150 44.26 -45.43 22.66
C VAL A 150 43.35 -45.15 21.46
N LYS A 151 43.18 -46.11 20.55
CA LYS A 151 42.33 -45.94 19.35
C LYS A 151 40.87 -45.68 19.72
N ASP A 152 40.34 -46.39 20.72
CA ASP A 152 38.98 -46.18 21.21
C ASP A 152 38.81 -44.79 21.84
N LYS A 153 39.76 -44.34 22.67
CA LYS A 153 39.71 -43.00 23.26
C LYS A 153 39.89 -41.89 22.23
N VAL A 154 40.77 -42.08 21.25
CA VAL A 154 40.93 -41.14 20.12
C VAL A 154 39.65 -41.03 19.31
N LYS A 155 38.93 -42.15 19.10
CA LYS A 155 37.62 -42.14 18.43
C LYS A 155 36.60 -41.31 19.23
N THR A 156 36.50 -41.52 20.54
CA THR A 156 35.59 -40.74 21.41
C THR A 156 35.94 -39.26 21.41
N ALA A 157 37.22 -38.90 21.53
CA ALA A 157 37.69 -37.51 21.50
C ALA A 157 37.35 -36.83 20.16
N ARG A 158 37.50 -37.54 19.03
CA ARG A 158 37.12 -37.01 17.70
C ARG A 158 35.63 -36.71 17.61
N THR A 159 34.77 -37.57 18.14
CA THR A 159 33.32 -37.33 18.17
C THR A 159 32.98 -36.11 19.01
N MET A 160 33.56 -35.98 20.20
CA MET A 160 33.34 -34.83 21.09
C MET A 160 33.78 -33.50 20.45
N VAL A 161 34.94 -33.50 19.77
CA VAL A 161 35.42 -32.32 19.03
C VAL A 161 34.50 -32.00 17.85
N ALA A 162 33.97 -33.01 17.15
CA ALA A 162 33.05 -32.81 16.04
C ALA A 162 31.72 -32.18 16.49
N GLU A 163 31.15 -32.64 17.60
CA GLU A 163 29.92 -32.08 18.19
C GLU A 163 30.12 -30.64 18.68
N ALA A 164 31.28 -30.34 19.27
CA ALA A 164 31.61 -29.00 19.74
C ALA A 164 32.04 -28.04 18.63
N LYS A 165 32.33 -28.52 17.41
CA LYS A 165 32.88 -27.73 16.31
C LYS A 165 32.03 -26.50 16.00
N GLU A 166 30.72 -26.61 16.05
CA GLU A 166 29.80 -25.49 15.81
C GLU A 166 29.98 -24.33 16.81
N SER A 167 30.35 -24.63 18.05
CA SER A 167 30.57 -23.63 19.09
C SER A 167 31.84 -22.81 18.88
N TYR A 168 32.83 -23.33 18.12
CA TYR A 168 34.14 -22.71 17.90
C TYR A 168 34.39 -22.27 16.45
N ASP A 169 33.65 -22.81 15.48
CA ASP A 169 33.81 -22.50 14.06
C ASP A 169 33.04 -21.22 13.69
N ASN A 170 33.75 -20.09 13.72
CA ASN A 170 33.20 -18.80 13.32
C ASN A 170 32.74 -18.77 11.85
N GLN A 171 33.36 -19.54 10.95
CA GLN A 171 32.94 -19.59 9.54
C GLN A 171 31.60 -20.30 9.41
N LEU A 172 31.41 -21.40 10.13
CA LEU A 172 30.13 -22.11 10.19
C LEU A 172 29.02 -21.23 10.77
N LYS A 173 29.31 -20.47 11.85
CA LYS A 173 28.36 -19.50 12.42
C LYS A 173 27.98 -18.40 11.42
N ILE A 174 28.97 -17.85 10.71
CA ILE A 174 28.74 -16.83 9.67
C ILE A 174 27.88 -17.42 8.55
N GLN A 175 28.14 -18.65 8.11
CA GLN A 175 27.36 -19.31 7.08
C GLN A 175 25.91 -19.53 7.53
N LYS A 176 25.69 -20.07 8.74
CA LYS A 176 24.33 -20.23 9.30
C LYS A 176 23.58 -18.91 9.43
N LEU A 177 24.27 -17.83 9.83
CA LEU A 177 23.67 -16.50 9.89
C LEU A 177 23.27 -16.01 8.48
N LYS A 178 24.14 -16.18 7.48
CA LYS A 178 23.82 -15.86 6.08
C LYS A 178 22.60 -16.64 5.61
N ASP A 179 22.57 -17.96 5.82
CA ASP A 179 21.46 -18.81 5.40
C ASP A 179 20.15 -18.38 6.08
N THR A 180 20.22 -17.99 7.36
CA THR A 180 19.07 -17.45 8.10
C THR A 180 18.61 -16.11 7.53
N ILE A 181 19.53 -15.20 7.20
CA ILE A 181 19.21 -13.91 6.58
C ILE A 181 18.53 -14.13 5.22
N PHE A 182 19.05 -15.03 4.39
CA PHE A 182 18.44 -15.38 3.11
C PHE A 182 17.03 -15.98 3.31
N ALA A 183 16.86 -16.92 4.23
CA ALA A 183 15.56 -17.53 4.52
C ALA A 183 14.53 -16.51 5.03
N VAL A 184 14.92 -15.63 5.95
CA VAL A 184 14.05 -14.57 6.47
C VAL A 184 13.72 -13.55 5.37
N ASN A 185 14.69 -13.20 4.52
CA ASN A 185 14.47 -12.29 3.39
C ASN A 185 13.47 -12.88 2.36
N GLU A 186 13.56 -14.18 2.06
CA GLU A 186 12.58 -14.86 1.20
C GLU A 186 11.18 -14.85 1.81
N LEU A 187 11.05 -15.13 3.12
CA LEU A 187 9.78 -15.03 3.83
C LEU A 187 9.23 -13.60 3.81
N PHE A 188 10.10 -12.59 3.98
CA PHE A 188 9.73 -11.19 3.90
C PHE A 188 9.23 -10.80 2.50
N ILE A 189 9.93 -11.21 1.44
CA ILE A 189 9.49 -10.97 0.06
C ILE A 189 8.13 -11.63 -0.21
N LYS A 190 7.94 -12.87 0.26
CA LYS A 190 6.66 -13.59 0.12
C LYS A 190 5.53 -12.87 0.88
N ALA A 191 5.78 -12.47 2.13
CA ALA A 191 4.82 -11.71 2.93
C ALA A 191 4.47 -10.36 2.28
N LYS A 192 5.47 -9.65 1.74
CA LYS A 192 5.28 -8.39 1.01
C LYS A 192 4.42 -8.56 -0.24
N LYS A 193 4.67 -9.61 -1.05
CA LYS A 193 3.87 -9.93 -2.23
C LYS A 193 2.41 -10.26 -1.85
N ASN A 194 2.22 -11.09 -0.82
CA ASN A 194 0.89 -11.44 -0.33
C ASN A 194 0.14 -10.23 0.23
N GLY A 195 0.81 -9.36 0.98
CA GLY A 195 0.23 -8.12 1.50
C GLY A 195 -0.19 -7.16 0.38
N ALA A 196 0.65 -6.98 -0.64
CA ALA A 196 0.32 -6.17 -1.81
C ALA A 196 -0.88 -6.74 -2.59
N PHE A 197 -0.96 -8.06 -2.74
CA PHE A 197 -2.10 -8.72 -3.38
C PHE A 197 -3.39 -8.54 -2.58
N ALA A 198 -3.35 -8.80 -1.26
CA ALA A 198 -4.52 -8.62 -0.39
C ALA A 198 -5.01 -7.16 -0.37
N SER A 199 -4.09 -6.20 -0.32
CA SER A 199 -4.41 -4.77 -0.41
C SER A 199 -5.07 -4.41 -1.74
N MET A 200 -4.58 -4.96 -2.86
CA MET A 200 -5.19 -4.75 -4.18
C MET A 200 -6.61 -5.34 -4.26
N VAL A 201 -6.84 -6.54 -3.72
CA VAL A 201 -8.18 -7.14 -3.65
C VAL A 201 -9.11 -6.25 -2.83
N ALA A 202 -8.71 -5.86 -1.61
CA ALA A 202 -9.51 -4.99 -0.76
C ALA A 202 -9.83 -3.63 -1.42
N ALA A 203 -8.91 -3.06 -2.20
CA ALA A 203 -9.11 -1.79 -2.90
C ALA A 203 -10.03 -1.88 -4.12
N LYS A 204 -10.17 -3.06 -4.73
CA LYS A 204 -10.97 -3.29 -5.94
C LYS A 204 -12.32 -3.94 -5.67
N SER A 205 -12.47 -4.62 -4.54
CA SER A 205 -13.74 -5.22 -4.13
C SER A 205 -14.76 -4.15 -3.73
N ILE A 206 -16.03 -4.41 -4.01
CA ILE A 206 -17.15 -3.60 -3.53
C ILE A 206 -17.49 -4.06 -2.10
N PRO A 207 -17.41 -3.18 -1.08
CA PRO A 207 -17.84 -3.49 0.28
C PRO A 207 -19.29 -3.98 0.33
N LYS A 208 -19.58 -4.91 1.24
CA LYS A 208 -20.93 -5.44 1.45
C LYS A 208 -21.95 -4.33 1.77
N SER A 209 -21.53 -3.33 2.53
CA SER A 209 -22.36 -2.18 2.90
C SER A 209 -22.75 -1.34 1.68
N LEU A 210 -21.80 -1.03 0.79
CA LEU A 210 -22.08 -0.31 -0.47
C LEU A 210 -22.96 -1.12 -1.42
N HIS A 211 -22.70 -2.43 -1.55
CA HIS A 211 -23.54 -3.29 -2.36
C HIS A 211 -24.98 -3.39 -1.81
N CYS A 212 -25.13 -3.57 -0.50
CA CYS A 212 -26.43 -3.55 0.18
C CYS A 212 -27.19 -2.26 -0.12
N LEU A 213 -26.54 -1.11 0.02
CA LEU A 213 -27.16 0.19 -0.21
C LEU A 213 -27.67 0.33 -1.66
N ALA A 214 -26.83 0.02 -2.63
CA ALA A 214 -27.21 0.08 -4.04
C ALA A 214 -28.42 -0.81 -4.32
N MET A 215 -28.44 -2.04 -3.79
CA MET A 215 -29.56 -2.96 -3.95
C MET A 215 -30.85 -2.44 -3.29
N ARG A 216 -30.77 -1.86 -2.08
CA ARG A 216 -31.93 -1.27 -1.39
C ARG A 216 -32.52 -0.08 -2.15
N LEU A 217 -31.68 0.78 -2.71
CA LEU A 217 -32.13 1.90 -3.53
C LEU A 217 -32.82 1.44 -4.82
N VAL A 218 -32.32 0.36 -5.44
CA VAL A 218 -32.98 -0.25 -6.61
C VAL A 218 -34.31 -0.89 -6.21
N GLU A 219 -34.36 -1.61 -5.09
CA GLU A 219 -35.60 -2.18 -4.52
C GLU A 219 -36.66 -1.08 -4.29
N GLU A 220 -36.26 0.05 -3.70
CA GLU A 220 -37.12 1.20 -3.45
C GLU A 220 -37.68 1.81 -4.76
N ARG A 221 -36.88 1.86 -5.83
CA ARG A 221 -37.36 2.27 -7.17
C ARG A 221 -38.45 1.34 -7.69
N VAL A 222 -38.24 0.03 -7.56
CA VAL A 222 -39.13 -1.01 -8.07
C VAL A 222 -40.43 -1.05 -7.27
N ALA A 223 -40.37 -0.87 -5.96
CA ALA A 223 -41.53 -0.81 -5.09
C ALA A 223 -42.39 0.45 -5.33
N HIS A 224 -41.77 1.59 -5.66
CA HIS A 224 -42.43 2.89 -5.80
C HIS A 224 -42.18 3.55 -7.18
N PRO A 225 -42.58 2.93 -8.30
CA PRO A 225 -42.21 3.40 -9.64
C PRO A 225 -42.77 4.78 -9.99
N HIS A 226 -43.92 5.16 -9.43
CA HIS A 226 -44.53 6.48 -9.66
C HIS A 226 -43.76 7.62 -8.99
N LYS A 227 -43.05 7.36 -7.89
CA LYS A 227 -42.29 8.36 -7.11
C LYS A 227 -40.98 8.77 -7.80
N TYR A 228 -40.41 7.88 -8.61
CA TYR A 228 -39.08 8.06 -9.23
C TYR A 228 -39.16 8.10 -10.75
N ARG A 229 -40.25 8.65 -11.30
CA ARG A 229 -40.39 8.90 -12.73
C ARG A 229 -39.32 9.88 -13.21
N GLU A 230 -38.94 9.73 -14.47
CA GLU A 230 -38.01 10.66 -15.10
C GLU A 230 -38.69 12.01 -15.29
N GLU A 231 -38.01 13.06 -14.85
CA GLU A 231 -38.43 14.44 -15.10
C GLU A 231 -37.84 14.93 -16.42
N GLU A 232 -38.50 15.92 -17.02
CA GLU A 232 -37.97 16.59 -18.19
C GLU A 232 -36.65 17.31 -17.85
N PRO A 233 -35.71 17.38 -18.81
CA PRO A 233 -34.48 18.12 -18.62
C PRO A 233 -34.77 19.58 -18.27
N LYS A 234 -34.13 20.06 -17.21
CA LYS A 234 -34.24 21.45 -16.78
C LYS A 234 -33.30 22.35 -17.62
N PRO A 235 -33.70 23.58 -17.97
CA PRO A 235 -32.87 24.48 -18.77
C PRO A 235 -31.53 24.81 -18.08
N GLU A 236 -31.48 24.79 -16.74
CA GLU A 236 -30.27 25.06 -15.95
C GLU A 236 -29.16 24.03 -16.20
N PHE A 237 -29.48 22.83 -16.70
CA PHE A 237 -28.46 21.83 -17.05
C PHE A 237 -27.60 22.22 -18.26
N GLU A 238 -28.01 23.24 -19.01
CA GLU A 238 -27.30 23.71 -20.20
C GLU A 238 -26.98 25.21 -20.17
N ASP A 239 -27.26 25.89 -19.05
CA ASP A 239 -27.07 27.33 -18.92
C ASP A 239 -25.60 27.68 -18.63
N PRO A 240 -24.85 28.23 -19.60
CA PRO A 240 -23.42 28.51 -19.41
C PRO A 240 -23.12 29.58 -18.35
N ALA A 241 -24.14 30.29 -17.82
CA ALA A 241 -23.97 31.24 -16.71
C ALA A 241 -23.82 30.57 -15.34
N LEU A 242 -24.08 29.26 -15.23
CA LEU A 242 -24.00 28.49 -13.98
C LEU A 242 -22.65 27.76 -13.84
N TYR A 243 -22.35 27.28 -12.64
CA TYR A 243 -21.13 26.53 -12.35
C TYR A 243 -21.36 25.04 -12.53
N HIS A 244 -20.83 24.47 -13.62
CA HIS A 244 -21.04 23.07 -13.99
C HIS A 244 -19.92 22.15 -13.50
N TYR A 245 -20.31 21.05 -12.88
CA TYR A 245 -19.42 20.02 -12.35
C TYR A 245 -19.69 18.69 -13.05
N ALA A 246 -18.65 17.99 -13.49
CA ALA A 246 -18.74 16.63 -14.02
C ALA A 246 -18.22 15.63 -12.98
N ILE A 247 -19.01 14.61 -12.66
CA ILE A 247 -18.66 13.54 -11.72
C ILE A 247 -18.98 12.19 -12.36
N PHE A 248 -17.98 11.30 -12.44
CA PHE A 248 -18.14 9.98 -13.06
C PHE A 248 -17.87 8.87 -12.06
N SER A 249 -18.93 8.17 -11.62
CA SER A 249 -18.78 7.08 -10.65
C SER A 249 -20.05 6.23 -10.51
N GLY A 250 -19.86 4.95 -10.17
CA GLY A 250 -20.92 4.04 -9.74
C GLY A 250 -21.13 4.00 -8.22
N ASN A 251 -20.39 4.78 -7.43
CA ASN A 251 -20.47 4.77 -5.97
C ASN A 251 -21.36 5.90 -5.44
N VAL A 252 -22.60 5.54 -5.07
CA VAL A 252 -23.62 6.48 -4.60
C VAL A 252 -23.15 7.34 -3.41
N ILE A 253 -22.50 6.74 -2.40
CA ILE A 253 -22.06 7.49 -1.22
C ILE A 253 -20.86 8.39 -1.54
N ALA A 254 -19.93 7.92 -2.37
CA ALA A 254 -18.79 8.73 -2.77
C ALA A 254 -19.24 9.99 -3.52
N VAL A 255 -20.15 9.84 -4.49
CA VAL A 255 -20.73 10.96 -5.22
C VAL A 255 -21.54 11.88 -4.30
N SER A 256 -22.33 11.35 -3.38
CA SER A 256 -23.09 12.17 -2.44
C SER A 256 -22.20 13.00 -1.54
N VAL A 257 -21.06 12.47 -1.09
CA VAL A 257 -20.06 13.21 -0.32
C VAL A 257 -19.45 14.35 -1.13
N VAL A 258 -19.10 14.12 -2.41
CA VAL A 258 -18.57 15.18 -3.28
C VAL A 258 -19.59 16.31 -3.41
N VAL A 259 -20.85 16.00 -3.77
CA VAL A 259 -21.91 16.99 -3.94
C VAL A 259 -22.21 17.72 -2.63
N ASN A 260 -22.41 17.00 -1.52
CA ASN A 260 -22.71 17.59 -0.22
C ASN A 260 -21.56 18.49 0.27
N SER A 261 -20.32 18.06 0.08
CA SER A 261 -19.15 18.85 0.47
C SER A 261 -19.00 20.11 -0.39
N ALA A 262 -19.27 20.04 -1.70
CA ALA A 262 -19.23 21.21 -2.57
C ALA A 262 -20.31 22.23 -2.19
N VAL A 263 -21.55 21.76 -2.05
CA VAL A 263 -22.73 22.59 -1.74
C VAL A 263 -22.62 23.25 -0.37
N LYS A 264 -22.21 22.50 0.65
CA LYS A 264 -22.12 23.00 2.03
C LYS A 264 -21.05 24.08 2.21
N ASN A 265 -20.04 24.09 1.34
CA ASN A 265 -18.97 25.08 1.38
C ASN A 265 -19.11 26.15 0.29
N ALA A 266 -20.18 26.10 -0.53
CA ALA A 266 -20.43 27.09 -1.57
C ALA A 266 -21.10 28.35 -1.00
N GLU A 267 -20.72 29.52 -1.50
CA GLU A 267 -21.34 30.80 -1.11
C GLU A 267 -22.74 30.97 -1.71
N GLU A 268 -22.93 30.53 -2.96
CA GLU A 268 -24.21 30.63 -3.69
C GLU A 268 -24.65 29.26 -4.23
N PRO A 269 -25.11 28.31 -3.37
CA PRO A 269 -25.35 26.93 -3.78
C PRO A 269 -26.33 26.76 -4.95
N TRP A 270 -27.30 27.66 -5.11
CA TRP A 270 -28.29 27.63 -6.21
C TRP A 270 -27.67 27.91 -7.60
N LYS A 271 -26.39 28.33 -7.69
CA LYS A 271 -25.68 28.49 -8.97
C LYS A 271 -24.93 27.24 -9.42
N HIS A 272 -24.93 26.16 -8.62
CA HIS A 272 -24.12 24.97 -8.89
C HIS A 272 -24.95 23.88 -9.57
N VAL A 273 -24.38 23.29 -10.63
CA VAL A 273 -25.00 22.22 -11.42
C VAL A 273 -24.07 21.01 -11.45
N PHE A 274 -24.50 19.89 -10.88
CA PHE A 274 -23.75 18.65 -10.83
C PHE A 274 -24.27 17.66 -11.86
N HIS A 275 -23.45 17.36 -12.87
CA HIS A 275 -23.70 16.29 -13.82
C HIS A 275 -23.01 15.01 -13.36
N ILE A 276 -23.83 14.07 -12.90
CA ILE A 276 -23.40 12.76 -12.44
C ILE A 276 -23.65 11.77 -13.56
N VAL A 277 -22.58 11.13 -14.05
CA VAL A 277 -22.69 10.02 -15.01
C VAL A 277 -22.24 8.74 -14.35
N THR A 278 -23.07 7.71 -14.47
CA THR A 278 -22.86 6.40 -13.85
C THR A 278 -23.16 5.28 -14.84
N ASP A 279 -22.71 4.07 -14.52
CA ASP A 279 -23.06 2.88 -15.30
C ASP A 279 -24.55 2.52 -15.16
N ARG A 280 -25.02 1.70 -16.11
CA ARG A 280 -26.39 1.16 -16.14
C ARG A 280 -26.84 0.47 -14.86
N MET A 281 -25.92 -0.16 -14.12
CA MET A 281 -26.26 -0.92 -12.92
C MET A 281 -26.57 0.01 -11.74
N ASN A 282 -25.93 1.19 -11.69
CA ASN A 282 -26.01 2.12 -10.58
C ASN A 282 -26.91 3.34 -10.85
N VAL A 283 -27.31 3.61 -12.11
CA VAL A 283 -28.15 4.77 -12.46
C VAL A 283 -29.48 4.83 -11.69
N ALA A 284 -30.13 3.68 -11.50
CA ALA A 284 -31.38 3.61 -10.75
C ALA A 284 -31.17 3.98 -9.29
N ALA A 285 -30.14 3.42 -8.64
CA ALA A 285 -29.80 3.71 -7.25
C ALA A 285 -29.43 5.19 -7.06
N MET A 286 -28.61 5.74 -7.96
CA MET A 286 -28.16 7.13 -7.93
C MET A 286 -29.34 8.11 -8.08
N LYS A 287 -30.25 7.86 -9.04
CA LYS A 287 -31.48 8.66 -9.21
C LYS A 287 -32.36 8.62 -7.96
N VAL A 288 -32.55 7.45 -7.34
CA VAL A 288 -33.34 7.34 -6.10
C VAL A 288 -32.68 8.10 -4.95
N TRP A 289 -31.37 7.98 -4.78
CA TRP A 289 -30.64 8.67 -3.72
C TRP A 289 -30.87 10.18 -3.75
N PHE A 290 -30.59 10.84 -4.87
CA PHE A 290 -30.74 12.30 -5.00
C PHE A 290 -32.21 12.77 -5.02
N ARG A 291 -33.17 11.86 -5.20
CA ARG A 291 -34.60 12.13 -5.04
C ARG A 291 -35.05 12.05 -3.58
N MET A 292 -34.56 11.07 -2.84
CA MET A 292 -34.86 10.91 -1.42
C MET A 292 -34.12 11.93 -0.56
N ARG A 293 -32.92 12.34 -0.99
CA ARG A 293 -32.08 13.36 -0.37
C ARG A 293 -31.78 14.48 -1.36
N PRO A 294 -32.75 15.39 -1.58
CA PRO A 294 -32.49 16.61 -2.35
C PRO A 294 -31.34 17.39 -1.75
N VAL A 295 -30.50 17.95 -2.60
CA VAL A 295 -29.35 18.74 -2.19
C VAL A 295 -29.82 20.05 -1.55
N GLU A 296 -29.24 20.40 -0.41
CA GLU A 296 -29.55 21.64 0.31
C GLU A 296 -29.14 22.89 -0.51
N GLY A 297 -29.77 24.04 -0.25
CA GLY A 297 -29.36 25.31 -0.85
C GLY A 297 -29.75 25.51 -2.33
N GLY A 298 -30.48 24.57 -2.94
CA GLY A 298 -31.07 24.75 -4.27
C GLY A 298 -30.16 24.41 -5.45
N ALA A 299 -29.04 23.70 -5.22
CA ALA A 299 -28.19 23.22 -6.29
C ALA A 299 -28.91 22.21 -7.20
N TYR A 300 -28.50 22.17 -8.47
CA TYR A 300 -29.08 21.30 -9.47
C TYR A 300 -28.28 20.02 -9.61
N VAL A 301 -28.94 18.87 -9.68
CA VAL A 301 -28.29 17.57 -9.88
C VAL A 301 -28.94 16.86 -11.06
N GLU A 302 -28.13 16.52 -12.05
CA GLU A 302 -28.49 15.69 -13.19
C GLU A 302 -27.82 14.32 -13.07
N VAL A 303 -28.57 13.23 -13.20
CA VAL A 303 -28.04 11.87 -13.17
C VAL A 303 -28.34 11.19 -14.51
N LYS A 304 -27.28 10.88 -15.27
CA LYS A 304 -27.35 10.18 -16.57
C LYS A 304 -26.62 8.84 -16.53
N ALA A 305 -27.08 7.91 -17.35
CA ALA A 305 -26.35 6.69 -17.64
C ALA A 305 -25.31 6.95 -18.75
N VAL A 306 -24.26 6.12 -18.82
CA VAL A 306 -23.32 6.15 -19.96
C VAL A 306 -24.06 5.97 -21.29
N GLU A 307 -25.08 5.11 -21.29
CA GLU A 307 -25.89 4.75 -22.46
C GLU A 307 -26.77 5.90 -22.97
N ASP A 308 -27.01 6.94 -22.16
CA ASP A 308 -27.77 8.12 -22.59
C ASP A 308 -26.98 8.96 -23.63
N PHE A 309 -25.66 8.78 -23.69
CA PHE A 309 -24.77 9.44 -24.64
C PHE A 309 -24.60 8.60 -25.90
N THR A 310 -25.57 8.69 -26.83
CA THR A 310 -25.65 7.85 -28.04
C THR A 310 -24.45 7.96 -29.00
N PHE A 311 -23.69 9.07 -28.93
CA PHE A 311 -22.46 9.24 -29.71
C PHE A 311 -21.33 8.31 -29.24
N ILE A 312 -21.39 7.83 -27.99
CA ILE A 312 -20.40 6.91 -27.42
C ILE A 312 -20.76 5.49 -27.85
N ASN A 313 -20.23 5.09 -29.00
CA ASN A 313 -20.36 3.75 -29.56
C ASN A 313 -18.99 3.24 -30.04
N SER A 314 -18.90 1.97 -30.45
CA SER A 314 -17.63 1.38 -30.90
C SER A 314 -17.07 1.96 -32.20
N SER A 315 -17.90 2.62 -33.01
CA SER A 315 -17.43 3.35 -34.19
C SER A 315 -16.65 4.61 -33.81
N TYR A 316 -17.05 5.29 -32.74
CA TYR A 316 -16.44 6.54 -32.30
C TYR A 316 -15.40 6.37 -31.19
N SER A 317 -15.64 5.50 -30.20
CA SER A 317 -14.77 5.33 -29.04
C SER A 317 -13.79 4.17 -29.22
N PRO A 318 -12.46 4.42 -29.25
CA PRO A 318 -11.45 3.37 -29.36
C PRO A 318 -11.52 2.33 -28.24
N VAL A 319 -11.86 2.75 -27.01
CA VAL A 319 -11.97 1.86 -25.85
C VAL A 319 -13.12 0.87 -26.01
N LEU A 320 -14.28 1.34 -26.47
CA LEU A 320 -15.43 0.45 -26.72
C LEU A 320 -15.12 -0.54 -27.84
N ARG A 321 -14.44 -0.08 -28.90
CA ARG A 321 -14.01 -0.96 -29.99
C ARG A 321 -13.06 -2.05 -29.52
N GLN A 322 -12.10 -1.71 -28.66
CA GLN A 322 -11.16 -2.67 -28.07
C GLN A 322 -11.89 -3.67 -27.17
N LEU A 323 -12.82 -3.20 -26.34
CA LEU A 323 -13.66 -4.04 -25.48
C LEU A 323 -14.52 -5.05 -26.25
N GLU A 324 -15.18 -4.61 -27.32
CA GLU A 324 -16.01 -5.48 -28.15
C GLU A 324 -15.17 -6.56 -28.86
N LYS A 325 -14.00 -6.19 -29.37
CA LYS A 325 -13.04 -7.11 -29.98
C LYS A 325 -12.55 -8.16 -28.99
N GLU A 326 -12.14 -7.75 -27.79
CA GLU A 326 -11.71 -8.68 -26.74
C GLU A 326 -12.82 -9.64 -26.32
N LYS A 327 -14.06 -9.14 -26.18
CA LYS A 327 -15.20 -9.99 -25.86
C LYS A 327 -15.42 -11.05 -26.94
N TYR A 328 -15.37 -10.66 -28.21
CA TYR A 328 -15.48 -11.58 -29.34
C TYR A 328 -14.35 -12.63 -29.36
N ASP A 329 -13.10 -12.21 -29.14
CA ASP A 329 -11.94 -13.11 -29.11
C ASP A 329 -12.03 -14.10 -27.93
N SER A 330 -12.52 -13.65 -26.77
CA SER A 330 -12.73 -14.50 -25.59
C SER A 330 -13.85 -15.53 -25.78
N GLU A 331 -14.89 -15.19 -26.55
CA GLU A 331 -15.98 -16.10 -26.89
C GLU A 331 -15.57 -17.11 -27.99
N SER A 332 -14.60 -16.73 -28.84
CA SER A 332 -14.09 -17.57 -29.94
C SER A 332 -12.98 -18.55 -29.50
N MET A 333 -12.11 -18.14 -28.58
CA MET A 333 -11.06 -18.97 -28.00
C MET A 333 -11.51 -19.56 -26.66
N GLY A 334 -12.20 -20.71 -26.68
CA GLY A 334 -12.63 -21.40 -25.45
C GLY A 334 -11.50 -21.55 -24.40
N ASP A 335 -11.90 -21.63 -23.12
CA ASP A 335 -11.21 -21.58 -21.81
C ASP A 335 -9.71 -21.99 -21.64
N ASN A 336 -9.05 -22.53 -22.65
CA ASN A 336 -7.72 -23.12 -22.57
C ASN A 336 -6.54 -22.12 -22.70
N ALA A 337 -6.79 -20.85 -23.03
CA ALA A 337 -5.74 -19.82 -23.15
C ALA A 337 -5.56 -18.93 -21.91
N ALA A 338 -6.45 -19.02 -20.92
CA ALA A 338 -6.43 -18.16 -19.73
C ALA A 338 -5.28 -18.46 -18.72
N LYS A 339 -4.43 -19.46 -19.01
CA LYS A 339 -3.34 -19.87 -18.11
C LYS A 339 -1.97 -19.26 -18.41
N ASP A 340 -1.73 -18.76 -19.63
CA ASP A 340 -0.38 -18.32 -20.05
C ASP A 340 -0.24 -16.82 -20.41
N SER A 341 -1.31 -16.02 -20.33
CA SER A 341 -1.16 -14.56 -20.47
C SER A 341 -0.68 -13.96 -19.14
N HIS A 342 0.62 -13.71 -19.05
CA HIS A 342 1.26 -12.88 -18.02
C HIS A 342 0.82 -11.39 -18.06
N ASP A 343 -0.18 -11.04 -18.86
CA ASP A 343 -0.61 -9.67 -19.07
C ASP A 343 -1.55 -9.21 -17.95
N VAL A 344 -0.95 -8.59 -16.93
CA VAL A 344 -1.62 -7.91 -15.81
C VAL A 344 -2.67 -6.89 -16.29
N LYS A 345 -2.61 -6.46 -17.56
CA LYS A 345 -3.59 -5.59 -18.23
C LYS A 345 -5.03 -6.14 -18.20
N LEU A 346 -5.19 -7.45 -18.35
CA LEU A 346 -6.50 -8.11 -18.53
C LEU A 346 -7.32 -8.26 -17.22
N ARG A 347 -6.75 -7.89 -16.07
CA ARG A 347 -7.36 -8.08 -14.74
C ARG A 347 -7.76 -6.79 -14.03
N ASP A 348 -7.76 -5.65 -14.72
CA ASP A 348 -8.26 -4.40 -14.14
C ASP A 348 -9.60 -3.97 -14.75
N PRO A 349 -10.74 -4.29 -14.11
CA PRO A 349 -12.06 -3.80 -14.52
C PRO A 349 -12.12 -2.27 -14.65
N LYS A 350 -11.23 -1.52 -13.95
CA LYS A 350 -11.15 -0.06 -14.06
C LYS A 350 -10.46 0.42 -15.33
N TYR A 351 -9.59 -0.38 -15.96
CA TYR A 351 -8.89 0.02 -17.20
C TYR A 351 -9.88 0.18 -18.37
N PHE A 352 -10.88 -0.69 -18.41
CA PHE A 352 -11.93 -0.70 -19.41
C PHE A 352 -13.27 -0.12 -18.93
N SER A 353 -13.33 0.42 -17.71
CA SER A 353 -14.55 1.11 -17.29
C SER A 353 -14.71 2.38 -18.11
N MET A 354 -15.75 2.41 -18.94
CA MET A 354 -16.07 3.59 -19.76
C MET A 354 -16.22 4.86 -18.95
N LEU A 355 -16.65 4.76 -17.67
CA LEU A 355 -16.72 5.90 -16.75
C LEU A 355 -15.38 6.64 -16.61
N ASN A 356 -14.26 5.92 -16.62
CA ASN A 356 -12.94 6.55 -16.53
C ASN A 356 -12.56 7.31 -17.80
N HIS A 357 -13.12 6.93 -18.95
CA HIS A 357 -12.82 7.52 -20.25
C HIS A 357 -13.79 8.63 -20.65
N LEU A 358 -14.95 8.76 -19.99
CA LEU A 358 -15.90 9.86 -20.19
C LEU A 358 -15.27 11.25 -20.03
N ARG A 359 -14.24 11.35 -19.18
CA ARG A 359 -13.48 12.59 -18.98
C ARG A 359 -12.88 13.15 -20.26
N PHE A 360 -12.69 12.33 -21.30
CA PHE A 360 -12.15 12.78 -22.59
C PHE A 360 -13.23 13.22 -23.59
N TYR A 361 -14.51 13.17 -23.21
CA TYR A 361 -15.65 13.52 -24.06
C TYR A 361 -16.48 14.69 -23.49
N LEU A 362 -15.92 15.46 -22.55
CA LEU A 362 -16.64 16.57 -21.91
C LEU A 362 -17.23 17.58 -22.92
N PRO A 363 -16.52 18.01 -23.99
CA PRO A 363 -17.09 18.92 -24.97
C PRO A 363 -18.26 18.32 -25.76
N GLU A 364 -18.22 17.03 -26.07
CA GLU A 364 -19.27 16.31 -26.78
C GLU A 364 -20.48 16.04 -25.89
N MET A 365 -20.25 15.79 -24.60
CA MET A 365 -21.30 15.61 -23.59
C MET A 365 -22.03 16.93 -23.27
N TYR A 366 -21.31 18.05 -23.27
CA TYR A 366 -21.82 19.37 -22.88
C TYR A 366 -21.52 20.44 -23.95
N PRO A 367 -22.17 20.36 -25.13
CA PRO A 367 -21.84 21.21 -26.29
C PRO A 367 -22.15 22.71 -26.08
N LYS A 368 -23.01 23.06 -25.11
CA LYS A 368 -23.42 24.45 -24.85
C LYS A 368 -22.58 25.15 -23.78
N LEU A 369 -21.74 24.41 -23.05
CA LEU A 369 -20.93 24.95 -21.96
C LEU A 369 -19.55 25.41 -22.47
N HIS A 370 -19.03 26.47 -21.84
CA HIS A 370 -17.69 27.01 -22.10
C HIS A 370 -16.63 26.43 -21.17
N GLN A 371 -16.98 26.21 -19.90
CA GLN A 371 -16.08 25.66 -18.90
C GLN A 371 -16.81 24.63 -18.04
N ILE A 372 -16.07 23.64 -17.54
CA ILE A 372 -16.61 22.62 -16.64
C ILE A 372 -15.54 22.16 -15.66
N LEU A 373 -15.92 21.95 -14.40
CA LEU A 373 -15.02 21.41 -13.37
C LEU A 373 -15.22 19.90 -13.22
N LEU A 374 -14.17 19.12 -13.47
CA LEU A 374 -14.16 17.69 -13.20
C LEU A 374 -13.81 17.43 -11.74
N LEU A 375 -14.65 16.66 -11.03
CA LEU A 375 -14.37 16.14 -9.69
C LEU A 375 -14.41 14.61 -9.69
N ASP A 376 -13.36 13.96 -9.19
CA ASP A 376 -13.40 12.51 -8.95
C ASP A 376 -14.26 12.19 -7.71
N ASP A 377 -14.77 10.97 -7.59
CA ASP A 377 -15.67 10.55 -6.49
C ASP A 377 -15.00 10.42 -5.12
N ASP A 378 -13.68 10.43 -5.09
CA ASP A 378 -12.83 10.30 -3.92
C ASP A 378 -12.28 11.64 -3.43
N VAL A 379 -12.93 12.75 -3.78
CA VAL A 379 -12.60 14.08 -3.26
C VAL A 379 -13.56 14.56 -2.18
N VAL A 380 -13.09 15.54 -1.41
CA VAL A 380 -13.91 16.33 -0.48
C VAL A 380 -13.59 17.80 -0.73
N VAL A 381 -14.62 18.59 -0.99
CA VAL A 381 -14.53 20.04 -1.14
C VAL A 381 -14.62 20.68 0.24
N GLN A 382 -13.70 21.60 0.54
CA GLN A 382 -13.59 22.29 1.84
C GLN A 382 -13.76 23.80 1.74
N LYS A 383 -13.77 24.36 0.52
CA LYS A 383 -13.91 25.79 0.25
C LYS A 383 -14.75 26.00 -1.00
N ASP A 384 -15.28 27.20 -1.15
CA ASP A 384 -15.95 27.61 -2.37
C ASP A 384 -14.99 27.49 -3.58
N LEU A 385 -15.50 26.96 -4.69
CA LEU A 385 -14.73 26.64 -5.89
C LEU A 385 -15.01 27.61 -7.05
N THR A 386 -15.90 28.58 -6.89
CA THR A 386 -16.36 29.47 -7.98
C THR A 386 -15.21 30.28 -8.56
N GLU A 387 -14.22 30.65 -7.75
CA GLU A 387 -13.00 31.33 -8.19
C GLU A 387 -12.19 30.56 -9.24
N LEU A 388 -12.35 29.24 -9.37
CA LEU A 388 -11.69 28.46 -10.43
C LEU A 388 -12.12 28.89 -11.84
N TRP A 389 -13.37 29.36 -12.01
CA TRP A 389 -13.87 29.87 -13.29
C TRP A 389 -13.25 31.23 -13.66
N ASN A 390 -12.76 31.97 -12.67
CA ASN A 390 -12.13 33.28 -12.88
C ASN A 390 -10.62 33.17 -13.18
N ILE A 391 -10.03 31.98 -13.07
CA ILE A 391 -8.62 31.77 -13.36
C ILE A 391 -8.41 31.85 -14.87
N ASP A 392 -7.60 32.81 -15.32
CA ASP A 392 -7.08 32.83 -16.69
C ASP A 392 -6.30 31.53 -16.95
N LEU A 393 -6.67 30.74 -17.95
CA LEU A 393 -5.94 29.52 -18.32
C LEU A 393 -4.79 29.75 -19.30
N ASP A 394 -4.46 30.99 -19.64
CA ASP A 394 -3.46 31.37 -20.65
C ASP A 394 -3.76 30.74 -22.02
N GLY A 395 -5.04 30.63 -22.36
CA GLY A 395 -5.53 29.96 -23.58
C GLY A 395 -5.38 28.43 -23.58
N LYS A 396 -4.98 27.82 -22.44
CA LYS A 396 -4.83 26.37 -22.31
C LYS A 396 -6.16 25.68 -21.97
N VAL A 397 -6.20 24.38 -22.22
CA VAL A 397 -7.42 23.57 -22.11
C VAL A 397 -7.71 23.13 -20.67
N ASN A 398 -6.67 22.80 -19.90
CA ASN A 398 -6.80 22.19 -18.58
C ASN A 398 -6.11 23.04 -17.50
N GLY A 399 -6.79 23.38 -16.42
CA GLY A 399 -6.19 23.86 -15.18
C GLY A 399 -6.08 22.73 -14.16
N ALA A 400 -4.86 22.39 -13.76
CA ALA A 400 -4.60 21.28 -12.83
C ALA A 400 -3.44 21.59 -11.87
N VAL A 401 -3.45 20.99 -10.68
CA VAL A 401 -2.32 21.08 -9.75
C VAL A 401 -1.21 20.11 -10.14
N GLU A 402 0.01 20.62 -10.23
CA GLU A 402 1.21 19.82 -10.46
C GLU A 402 1.62 19.02 -9.22
N THR A 403 2.02 17.77 -9.44
CA THR A 403 2.29 16.78 -8.37
C THR A 403 3.77 16.43 -8.20
N CYS A 404 4.64 16.93 -9.08
CA CYS A 404 6.04 16.57 -9.03
C CYS A 404 6.77 17.13 -7.80
N PHE A 405 7.68 16.33 -7.27
CA PHE A 405 8.62 16.71 -6.22
C PHE A 405 9.99 16.11 -6.54
N GLY A 406 10.99 16.95 -6.85
CA GLY A 406 12.29 16.46 -7.32
C GLY A 406 12.14 15.57 -8.57
N SER A 407 12.56 14.31 -8.49
CA SER A 407 12.42 13.29 -9.55
C SER A 407 11.10 12.51 -9.50
N PHE A 408 10.25 12.74 -8.49
CA PHE A 408 8.96 12.06 -8.35
C PHE A 408 7.85 12.72 -9.19
N HIS A 409 6.88 11.92 -9.60
CA HIS A 409 5.74 12.29 -10.44
C HIS A 409 6.14 13.08 -11.69
N ARG A 410 7.19 12.60 -12.36
CA ARG A 410 7.60 13.07 -13.69
C ARG A 410 6.96 12.21 -14.77
N TYR A 411 6.83 12.74 -15.98
CA TYR A 411 6.28 11.99 -17.11
C TYR A 411 6.98 10.64 -17.32
N SER A 412 8.30 10.56 -17.07
CA SER A 412 9.07 9.30 -17.16
C SER A 412 8.62 8.19 -16.21
N GLN A 413 7.81 8.49 -15.19
CA GLN A 413 7.25 7.49 -14.28
C GLN A 413 5.94 6.89 -14.80
N TYR A 414 5.27 7.57 -15.73
CA TYR A 414 3.96 7.19 -16.24
C TYR A 414 4.01 6.63 -17.67
N LEU A 415 4.98 7.09 -18.47
CA LEU A 415 5.08 6.78 -19.89
C LEU A 415 6.38 6.03 -20.21
N ASN A 416 6.33 5.20 -21.24
CA ASN A 416 7.48 4.44 -21.73
C ASN A 416 8.34 5.28 -22.69
N PHE A 417 9.34 5.97 -22.14
CA PHE A 417 10.30 6.78 -22.92
C PHE A 417 11.31 5.96 -23.73
N SER A 418 11.30 4.64 -23.65
CA SER A 418 12.05 3.78 -24.57
C SER A 418 11.39 3.74 -25.96
N HIS A 419 10.08 4.03 -26.03
CA HIS A 419 9.34 4.04 -27.28
C HIS A 419 9.54 5.37 -28.05
N PRO A 420 9.93 5.35 -29.34
CA PRO A 420 10.22 6.56 -30.12
C PRO A 420 9.06 7.57 -30.14
N SER A 421 7.82 7.09 -30.33
CA SER A 421 6.62 7.95 -30.36
C SER A 421 6.39 8.79 -29.11
N ILE A 422 6.90 8.35 -27.95
CA ILE A 422 6.85 9.11 -26.68
C ILE A 422 8.09 9.99 -26.56
N ARG A 423 9.28 9.41 -26.75
CA ARG A 423 10.56 10.10 -26.59
C ARG A 423 10.70 11.32 -27.48
N ASP A 424 10.22 11.24 -28.71
CA ASP A 424 10.45 12.26 -29.72
C ASP A 424 9.42 13.41 -29.61
N LYS A 425 8.29 13.20 -28.90
CA LYS A 425 7.21 14.19 -28.72
C LYS A 425 7.15 14.80 -27.31
N LEU A 426 7.64 14.10 -26.29
CA LEU A 426 7.47 14.48 -24.88
C LEU A 426 8.81 14.66 -24.16
N ASN A 427 8.78 15.50 -23.11
CA ASN A 427 9.92 15.66 -22.21
C ASN A 427 9.79 14.71 -21.01
N PRO A 428 10.75 13.80 -20.75
CA PRO A 428 10.70 12.88 -19.60
C PRO A 428 10.70 13.60 -18.25
N LYS A 429 11.25 14.82 -18.20
CA LYS A 429 11.34 15.65 -16.99
C LYS A 429 10.13 16.57 -16.78
N ALA A 430 9.15 16.55 -17.70
CA ALA A 430 7.92 17.31 -17.50
C ALA A 430 7.23 16.90 -16.19
N CYS A 431 6.66 17.88 -15.50
CA CYS A 431 5.95 17.67 -14.25
C CYS A 431 4.58 17.08 -14.55
N ALA A 432 4.21 15.96 -13.90
CA ALA A 432 2.86 15.43 -14.01
C ALA A 432 1.91 16.21 -13.09
N TRP A 433 0.68 16.37 -13.53
CA TRP A 433 -0.46 16.82 -12.73
C TRP A 433 -1.36 15.62 -12.38
N ALA A 434 -2.41 15.84 -11.60
CA ALA A 434 -3.36 14.78 -11.24
C ALA A 434 -4.79 15.11 -11.70
N TYR A 435 -5.52 14.05 -12.02
CA TYR A 435 -6.98 14.14 -12.07
C TYR A 435 -7.56 14.23 -10.65
N GLY A 436 -8.78 14.74 -10.53
CA GLY A 436 -9.57 14.73 -9.32
C GLY A 436 -10.18 16.08 -8.98
N MET A 437 -9.51 17.15 -9.40
CA MET A 437 -10.07 18.49 -9.49
C MET A 437 -9.35 19.19 -10.65
N ASN A 438 -10.09 19.36 -11.75
CA ASN A 438 -9.55 19.94 -12.97
C ASN A 438 -10.59 20.85 -13.60
N ILE A 439 -10.22 22.10 -13.88
CA ILE A 439 -11.07 23.02 -14.64
C ILE A 439 -10.72 22.90 -16.12
N PHE A 440 -11.72 22.69 -16.96
CA PHE A 440 -11.52 22.57 -18.41
C PHE A 440 -12.19 23.72 -19.15
N ASP A 441 -11.44 24.36 -20.04
CA ASP A 441 -11.98 25.24 -21.08
C ASP A 441 -12.39 24.37 -22.29
N LEU A 442 -13.70 24.21 -22.45
CA LEU A 442 -14.29 23.38 -23.50
C LEU A 442 -14.18 24.03 -24.88
N ASP A 443 -14.10 25.35 -24.97
CA ASP A 443 -13.89 26.04 -26.24
C ASP A 443 -12.45 25.84 -26.73
N ALA A 444 -11.47 26.01 -25.85
CA ALA A 444 -10.08 25.67 -26.13
C ALA A 444 -9.92 24.18 -26.47
N TRP A 445 -10.60 23.29 -25.74
CA TRP A 445 -10.60 21.86 -26.03
C TRP A 445 -11.04 21.56 -27.47
N ARG A 446 -12.15 22.17 -27.91
CA ARG A 446 -12.68 22.01 -29.27
C ARG A 446 -11.72 22.56 -30.32
N ARG A 447 -11.13 23.74 -30.08
CA ARG A 447 -10.15 24.36 -31.00
C ARG A 447 -8.91 23.48 -31.18
N GLU A 448 -8.37 22.95 -30.07
CA GLU A 448 -7.18 22.10 -30.05
C GLU A 448 -7.47 20.63 -30.42
N LYS A 449 -8.75 20.26 -30.56
CA LYS A 449 -9.21 18.90 -30.87
C LYS A 449 -8.63 17.84 -29.92
N CYS A 450 -8.68 18.12 -28.61
CA CYS A 450 -8.07 17.22 -27.62
C CYS A 450 -8.72 15.82 -27.59
N THR A 451 -10.01 15.69 -27.93
CA THR A 451 -10.68 14.38 -28.06
C THR A 451 -10.03 13.52 -29.16
N ASP A 452 -9.66 14.13 -30.29
CA ASP A 452 -8.96 13.44 -31.38
C ASP A 452 -7.55 13.00 -30.96
N GLN A 453 -6.85 13.83 -30.17
CA GLN A 453 -5.55 13.46 -29.59
C GLN A 453 -5.66 12.27 -28.64
N TYR A 454 -6.70 12.27 -27.79
CA TYR A 454 -7.03 11.13 -26.94
C TYR A 454 -7.27 9.86 -27.77
N HIS A 455 -8.06 9.94 -28.84
CA HIS A 455 -8.28 8.81 -29.74
C HIS A 455 -6.99 8.30 -30.38
N TYR A 456 -6.15 9.22 -30.86
CA TYR A 456 -4.84 8.87 -31.43
C TYR A 456 -3.99 8.09 -30.43
N TRP A 457 -3.82 8.60 -29.21
CA TRP A 457 -2.99 7.94 -28.20
C TRP A 457 -3.57 6.61 -27.73
N GLN A 458 -4.88 6.50 -27.56
CA GLN A 458 -5.55 5.25 -27.17
C GLN A 458 -5.38 4.16 -28.23
N ASN A 459 -5.46 4.51 -29.52
CA ASN A 459 -5.19 3.59 -30.62
C ASN A 459 -3.72 3.18 -30.69
N MET A 460 -2.80 4.13 -30.50
CA MET A 460 -1.36 3.86 -30.49
C MET A 460 -0.92 2.95 -29.33
N ASN A 461 -1.72 2.85 -28.28
CA ASN A 461 -1.45 1.99 -27.12
C ASN A 461 -2.31 0.71 -27.10
N GLU A 462 -2.80 0.23 -28.25
CA GLU A 462 -3.56 -1.04 -28.33
C GLU A 462 -2.77 -2.22 -27.73
N ASN A 463 -1.46 -2.28 -27.99
CA ASN A 463 -0.56 -3.29 -27.40
C ASN A 463 -0.14 -2.95 -25.95
N GLY A 464 -0.48 -1.76 -25.45
CA GLY A 464 -0.13 -1.29 -24.11
C GLY A 464 1.38 -1.09 -23.87
N ASP A 465 2.11 -0.69 -24.92
CA ASP A 465 3.57 -0.47 -24.88
C ASP A 465 3.94 0.95 -24.46
N LEU A 466 3.03 1.92 -24.59
CA LEU A 466 3.27 3.34 -24.31
C LEU A 466 3.03 3.68 -22.83
N TRP A 467 2.02 3.08 -22.21
CA TRP A 467 1.79 3.11 -20.76
C TRP A 467 1.07 1.84 -20.30
N LYS A 468 1.16 1.55 -19.00
CA LYS A 468 0.63 0.30 -18.43
C LYS A 468 -0.87 0.33 -18.18
N SER A 469 -1.35 1.29 -17.39
CA SER A 469 -2.76 1.38 -17.00
C SER A 469 -3.14 2.76 -16.43
N GLY A 470 -4.45 3.02 -16.37
CA GLY A 470 -5.05 4.22 -15.77
C GLY A 470 -5.31 5.35 -16.77
N ALA A 471 -6.21 6.26 -16.40
CA ALA A 471 -6.57 7.42 -17.23
C ALA A 471 -5.52 8.56 -17.16
N LEU A 472 -4.73 8.62 -16.08
CA LEU A 472 -3.77 9.70 -15.88
C LEU A 472 -2.67 9.75 -16.96
N PRO A 473 -1.94 8.66 -17.29
CA PRO A 473 -0.94 8.70 -18.35
C PRO A 473 -1.51 9.21 -19.68
N LEU A 474 -2.76 8.84 -19.99
CA LEU A 474 -3.45 9.29 -21.19
C LEU A 474 -3.83 10.77 -21.12
N GLY A 475 -4.28 11.28 -19.97
CA GLY A 475 -4.46 12.71 -19.74
C GLY A 475 -3.18 13.51 -19.93
N LEU A 476 -2.06 13.02 -19.38
CA LEU A 476 -0.75 13.65 -19.54
C LEU A 476 -0.31 13.74 -21.01
N LEU A 477 -0.66 12.75 -21.83
CA LEU A 477 -0.43 12.73 -23.27
C LEU A 477 -1.35 13.68 -24.02
N THR A 478 -2.66 13.59 -23.78
CA THR A 478 -3.70 14.38 -24.46
C THR A 478 -3.52 15.88 -24.22
N PHE A 479 -3.21 16.28 -22.98
CA PHE A 479 -3.07 17.70 -22.60
C PHE A 479 -1.61 18.13 -22.41
N TYR A 480 -0.67 17.44 -23.06
CA TYR A 480 0.73 17.85 -23.05
C TYR A 480 0.85 19.26 -23.64
N THR A 481 1.53 20.18 -22.94
CA THR A 481 1.62 21.63 -23.24
C THR A 481 0.32 22.44 -23.11
N SER A 482 -0.85 21.81 -23.16
CA SER A 482 -2.18 22.44 -23.02
C SER A 482 -2.72 22.42 -21.58
N THR A 483 -1.84 22.33 -20.58
CA THR A 483 -2.21 22.36 -19.15
C THR A 483 -1.58 23.58 -18.45
N LYS A 484 -2.38 24.36 -17.72
CA LYS A 484 -1.96 25.40 -16.77
C LYS A 484 -1.81 24.79 -15.39
N SER A 485 -0.67 25.07 -14.75
CA SER A 485 -0.43 24.66 -13.35
C SER A 485 -1.19 25.60 -12.42
N LEU A 486 -1.98 25.03 -11.52
CA LEU A 486 -2.70 25.74 -10.47
C LEU A 486 -1.91 25.72 -9.15
N GLU A 487 -2.21 26.66 -8.26
CA GLU A 487 -1.63 26.70 -6.92
C GLU A 487 -1.94 25.39 -6.14
N LYS A 488 -0.97 24.88 -5.39
CA LYS A 488 -1.10 23.64 -4.62
C LYS A 488 -2.23 23.64 -3.58
N SER A 489 -2.65 24.81 -3.12
CA SER A 489 -3.77 24.95 -2.19
C SER A 489 -5.12 24.60 -2.82
N TRP A 490 -5.23 24.55 -4.14
CA TRP A 490 -6.46 24.14 -4.82
C TRP A 490 -6.75 22.64 -4.66
N HIS A 491 -5.73 21.79 -4.73
CA HIS A 491 -5.88 20.33 -4.76
C HIS A 491 -4.76 19.64 -3.97
N VAL A 492 -5.08 19.12 -2.79
CA VAL A 492 -4.15 18.32 -1.98
C VAL A 492 -4.50 16.85 -2.10
N LEU A 493 -3.52 16.08 -2.55
CA LEU A 493 -3.64 14.66 -2.89
C LEU A 493 -2.75 13.77 -2.05
N GLY A 494 -3.14 12.51 -1.98
CA GLY A 494 -2.42 11.41 -1.35
C GLY A 494 -3.10 10.89 -0.09
N LEU A 495 -4.31 11.33 0.23
CA LEU A 495 -5.02 10.88 1.44
C LEU A 495 -5.46 9.40 1.34
N GLY A 496 -5.27 8.74 0.19
CA GLY A 496 -5.49 7.30 0.02
C GLY A 496 -4.22 6.44 -0.05
N TYR A 497 -3.02 7.00 0.19
CA TYR A 497 -1.77 6.21 0.27
C TYR A 497 -0.61 6.84 1.07
N ASN A 498 -0.63 8.16 1.33
CA ASN A 498 0.45 8.88 1.98
C ASN A 498 0.09 9.32 3.41
N PRO A 499 0.62 8.66 4.45
CA PRO A 499 0.33 9.01 5.84
C PRO A 499 1.08 10.27 6.32
N SER A 500 1.93 10.88 5.49
CA SER A 500 2.80 12.01 5.87
C SER A 500 2.25 13.38 5.50
N ILE A 501 1.02 13.47 4.99
CA ILE A 501 0.41 14.74 4.60
C ILE A 501 0.01 15.47 5.87
N SER A 502 0.50 16.71 6.02
CA SER A 502 0.24 17.49 7.22
C SER A 502 -1.21 17.98 7.28
N MET A 503 -1.77 18.04 8.49
CA MET A 503 -3.10 18.62 8.71
C MET A 503 -3.17 20.10 8.34
N ASP A 504 -2.06 20.85 8.44
CA ASP A 504 -2.00 22.25 8.00
C ASP A 504 -2.23 22.38 6.49
N GLN A 505 -1.58 21.53 5.68
CA GLN A 505 -1.81 21.47 4.24
C GLN A 505 -3.25 21.07 3.91
N ILE A 506 -3.77 20.06 4.61
CA ILE A 506 -5.16 19.61 4.46
C ILE A 506 -6.13 20.74 4.76
N ASN A 507 -5.96 21.45 5.87
CA ASN A 507 -6.88 22.53 6.29
C ASN A 507 -6.84 23.74 5.34
N LYS A 508 -5.70 24.00 4.68
CA LYS A 508 -5.56 25.08 3.71
C LYS A 508 -6.12 24.73 2.33
N ALA A 509 -6.29 23.45 2.03
CA ALA A 509 -6.70 22.97 0.72
C ALA A 509 -8.18 23.30 0.41
N ALA A 510 -8.48 23.72 -0.82
CA ALA A 510 -9.85 23.85 -1.32
C ALA A 510 -10.47 22.47 -1.58
N VAL A 511 -9.72 21.55 -2.19
CA VAL A 511 -10.12 20.16 -2.40
C VAL A 511 -9.06 19.21 -1.85
N ILE A 512 -9.50 18.22 -1.06
CA ILE A 512 -8.65 17.12 -0.59
C ILE A 512 -9.03 15.82 -1.31
N HIS A 513 -8.03 15.02 -1.66
CA HIS A 513 -8.20 13.88 -2.55
C HIS A 513 -7.66 12.59 -1.93
N PHE A 514 -8.56 11.62 -1.78
CA PHE A 514 -8.25 10.27 -1.32
C PHE A 514 -7.81 9.35 -2.47
N ASN A 515 -7.02 9.89 -3.42
CA ASN A 515 -6.42 9.10 -4.48
C ASN A 515 -5.51 8.02 -3.90
N GLY A 516 -5.45 6.87 -4.57
CA GLY A 516 -4.80 5.66 -4.08
C GLY A 516 -5.79 4.54 -3.72
N ASN A 517 -5.27 3.53 -3.03
CA ASN A 517 -6.01 2.28 -2.75
C ASN A 517 -6.79 2.34 -1.43
N MET A 518 -6.38 3.17 -0.47
CA MET A 518 -6.99 3.27 0.86
C MET A 518 -8.13 4.29 0.87
N LYS A 519 -9.17 4.03 0.06
CA LYS A 519 -10.36 4.90 -0.05
C LYS A 519 -11.11 4.99 1.28
N PRO A 520 -11.76 6.12 1.59
CA PRO A 520 -12.37 6.36 2.90
C PRO A 520 -13.58 5.45 3.21
N TRP A 521 -14.23 4.90 2.18
CA TRP A 521 -15.33 3.94 2.28
C TRP A 521 -14.87 2.47 2.37
N LEU A 522 -13.56 2.21 2.47
CA LEU A 522 -13.00 0.86 2.62
C LEU A 522 -12.47 0.63 4.04
N ASP A 523 -12.47 -0.63 4.48
CA ASP A 523 -11.91 -1.01 5.79
C ASP A 523 -10.40 -0.75 5.90
N ILE A 524 -9.71 -0.71 4.76
CA ILE A 524 -8.29 -0.40 4.66
C ILE A 524 -8.00 1.11 4.60
N ALA A 525 -9.01 1.97 4.83
CA ALA A 525 -8.82 3.43 4.87
C ALA A 525 -7.79 3.85 5.94
N MET A 526 -7.05 4.92 5.67
CA MET A 526 -6.19 5.52 6.69
C MET A 526 -7.05 6.21 7.75
N SER A 527 -7.03 5.67 8.97
CA SER A 527 -7.86 6.13 10.10
C SER A 527 -7.72 7.63 10.38
N GLN A 528 -6.50 8.17 10.25
CA GLN A 528 -6.19 9.58 10.51
C GLN A 528 -6.87 10.58 9.58
N TYR A 529 -7.29 10.18 8.38
CA TYR A 529 -7.97 11.07 7.42
C TYR A 529 -9.45 10.73 7.23
N LYS A 530 -9.92 9.58 7.76
CA LYS A 530 -11.27 9.06 7.51
C LYS A 530 -12.36 10.05 7.93
N ASN A 531 -12.16 10.74 9.05
CA ASN A 531 -13.09 11.74 9.59
C ASN A 531 -13.35 12.94 8.65
N LEU A 532 -12.40 13.29 7.79
CA LEU A 532 -12.54 14.39 6.83
C LEU A 532 -13.60 14.07 5.76
N TRP A 533 -13.79 12.79 5.45
CA TRP A 533 -14.78 12.30 4.49
C TRP A 533 -16.09 11.91 5.18
N THR A 534 -16.03 11.17 6.30
CA THR A 534 -17.25 10.66 6.96
C THR A 534 -18.17 11.75 7.52
N LYS A 535 -17.65 12.96 7.76
CA LYS A 535 -18.48 14.11 8.20
C LYS A 535 -19.51 14.60 7.16
N TYR A 536 -19.36 14.20 5.90
CA TYR A 536 -20.29 14.52 4.80
C TYR A 536 -21.19 13.34 4.42
N VAL A 537 -21.03 12.18 5.06
CA VAL A 537 -21.91 11.03 4.87
C VAL A 537 -23.21 11.28 5.63
N ASP A 538 -24.34 11.08 4.95
CA ASP A 538 -25.67 11.16 5.55
C ASP A 538 -25.95 9.90 6.37
N ASN A 539 -25.54 9.93 7.64
CA ASN A 539 -25.75 8.84 8.58
C ASN A 539 -27.21 8.74 9.07
N ASP A 540 -28.04 9.74 8.79
CA ASP A 540 -29.46 9.75 9.13
C ASP A 540 -30.31 9.05 8.05
N MET A 541 -29.69 8.67 6.93
CA MET A 541 -30.35 7.94 5.86
C MET A 541 -30.59 6.48 6.26
N GLU A 542 -31.85 6.06 6.26
CA GLU A 542 -32.30 4.75 6.73
C GLU A 542 -31.49 3.58 6.11
N PHE A 543 -31.27 3.59 4.80
CA PHE A 543 -30.53 2.52 4.13
C PHE A 543 -29.03 2.52 4.46
N VAL A 544 -28.44 3.69 4.78
CA VAL A 544 -27.04 3.77 5.25
C VAL A 544 -26.90 3.05 6.59
N GLN A 545 -27.85 3.28 7.50
CA GLN A 545 -27.90 2.62 8.81
C GLN A 545 -28.18 1.11 8.66
N MET A 546 -29.19 0.73 7.87
CA MET A 546 -29.55 -0.68 7.66
C MET A 546 -28.42 -1.50 7.02
N CYS A 547 -27.62 -0.88 6.16
CA CYS A 547 -26.50 -1.53 5.49
C CYS A 547 -25.18 -1.46 6.29
N ASN A 548 -25.22 -0.99 7.54
CA ASN A 548 -24.06 -0.87 8.44
C ASN A 548 -22.90 -0.11 7.78
N PHE A 549 -23.19 0.92 6.98
CA PHE A 549 -22.13 1.70 6.36
C PHE A 549 -21.48 2.62 7.40
N GLY A 550 -20.15 2.55 7.54
CA GLY A 550 -19.38 3.40 8.44
C GLY A 550 -19.22 2.88 9.88
N LEU A 551 -19.77 1.70 10.21
CA LEU A 551 -19.59 1.01 11.50
C LEU A 551 -18.28 0.25 11.60
#